data_AF-A0A0M2JUI2-F1
#
_entry.id   AF-A0A0M2JUI2-F1
#
_cell.length_a   1.000
_cell.length_b   1.000
_cell.length_c   1.000
_cell.angle_alpha   90.00
_cell.angle_beta   90.00
_cell.angle_gamma   90.00
#
_symmetry.space_group_name_H-M   'P 1'
#
loop_
_entity.id
_entity.type
_entity.pdbx_description
1 polymer ?
#
loop_
_entity_poly.entity_id
_entity_poly.type
_entity_poly.pdbx_seq_one_letter_code
_entity_poly.pdbx_strand_id
1 'polypeptide(L)'
;MSVSAVSASVRLGLASAGVGAGLLGFALLGSEIGSAAADSGETSASASASADGAAGASAKADRRERIAERRSAAQRARNERTGVDAESPAEDRAARRAEAQQERADRAAKKIDELVAGAEARIDARTASDTRKAQLRDRVARVQRTFFNQAPTVAPVQVSGVVDGPITGTVGGVDPDGDRIVYRVAKGPAAGEVTLNRDGTYTYTPGAGFTGVDTFVVTARDVGSNINLLNVFRPGVTVADSLINQGAVTFDFRYEEGAENWTPDRRAALNRVAENITEYLRVTAPVTLVYRIAGANDPLDTWLADADSDLVSQDPGFWRTVVQNKIIAGVDSNGDEADGRIAWNFAFPTAVGDVVTGEDYDFTSIVMHELMHSFGILGVAGPPGTNTDRRSWSVWDSFMVSADGTSLIQTDFTWPASSDPYLLGAAGGLNFGGANAVAAYGRPVPVYSPTTWAEGSSGSHLDTKTFTGDNFQLMNHAIKGQGQLGVRVLSPIEIGILRDLGYVVVAPVTVTAALS
;
A
#
# COMPACT_ATOMS: atom_id res chain seq x y z
N MET A 1 12.56 -71.31 2.90
CA MET A 1 11.71 -71.96 1.87
C MET A 1 10.30 -71.43 2.11
N SER A 2 9.69 -70.55 1.33
CA SER A 2 9.65 -70.36 -0.12
C SER A 2 9.58 -68.86 -0.44
N VAL A 3 10.21 -68.48 -1.55
CA VAL A 3 10.28 -67.13 -2.11
C VAL A 3 9.03 -66.88 -2.96
N SER A 4 8.39 -65.72 -2.82
CA SER A 4 7.62 -65.09 -3.90
C SER A 4 7.52 -63.59 -3.65
N ALA A 5 8.29 -62.83 -4.44
CA ALA A 5 8.20 -61.39 -4.56
C ALA A 5 7.21 -61.04 -5.69
N VAL A 6 6.33 -60.06 -5.48
CA VAL A 6 5.87 -59.17 -6.56
C VAL A 6 5.70 -57.76 -5.98
N SER A 7 6.35 -56.84 -6.68
CA SER A 7 6.66 -55.47 -6.33
C SER A 7 5.50 -54.49 -6.54
N ALA A 8 5.54 -53.40 -5.78
CA ALA A 8 4.66 -52.25 -5.85
C ALA A 8 4.72 -51.50 -7.20
N SER A 9 3.60 -50.89 -7.57
CA SER A 9 3.54 -49.77 -8.52
C SER A 9 2.36 -48.87 -8.17
N VAL A 10 2.65 -47.78 -7.45
CA VAL A 10 1.72 -46.66 -7.26
C VAL A 10 1.76 -45.81 -8.52
N ARG A 11 0.66 -45.76 -9.27
CA ARG A 11 0.40 -44.74 -10.30
C ARG A 11 -0.63 -43.78 -9.75
N LEU A 12 -0.19 -42.54 -9.51
CA LEU A 12 -1.02 -41.40 -9.16
C LEU A 12 -1.63 -40.84 -10.46
N GLY A 13 -2.95 -40.88 -10.59
CA GLY A 13 -3.70 -40.23 -11.66
C GLY A 13 -4.76 -39.33 -11.05
N LEU A 14 -4.65 -38.01 -11.29
CA LEU A 14 -5.72 -37.04 -11.03
C LEU A 14 -6.86 -37.27 -12.04
N ALA A 15 -8.10 -37.34 -11.56
CA ALA A 15 -9.26 -36.70 -12.18
C ALA A 15 -10.42 -36.59 -11.17
N SER A 16 -10.99 -35.39 -11.13
CA SER A 16 -12.12 -34.90 -10.33
C SER A 16 -13.47 -35.53 -10.70
N ALA A 17 -14.35 -35.75 -9.70
CA ALA A 17 -15.75 -35.26 -9.66
C ALA A 17 -16.55 -35.84 -8.47
N GLY A 18 -17.22 -34.93 -7.75
CA GLY A 18 -18.43 -34.99 -6.90
C GLY A 18 -18.93 -36.22 -6.13
N VAL A 19 -19.84 -35.90 -5.19
CA VAL A 19 -20.56 -36.76 -4.22
C VAL A 19 -19.70 -37.03 -2.97
N GLY A 20 -20.01 -36.50 -1.79
CA GLY A 20 -21.31 -36.36 -1.14
C GLY A 20 -21.06 -36.69 0.34
N ALA A 21 -21.76 -36.00 1.25
CA ALA A 21 -21.58 -36.08 2.69
C ALA A 21 -21.43 -37.52 3.23
N GLY A 22 -20.37 -37.77 4.00
CA GLY A 22 -20.12 -39.04 4.68
C GLY A 22 -19.33 -38.82 5.96
N LEU A 23 -19.92 -39.24 7.08
CA LEU A 23 -19.39 -39.15 8.45
C LEU A 23 -17.98 -39.71 8.59
N LEU A 24 -17.12 -39.04 9.37
CA LEU A 24 -16.00 -39.67 10.05
C LEU A 24 -15.92 -39.16 11.49
N GLY A 25 -16.45 -39.97 12.40
CA GLY A 25 -15.99 -40.00 13.78
C GLY A 25 -14.80 -40.96 13.86
N PHE A 26 -13.74 -40.57 14.55
CA PHE A 26 -12.71 -41.51 14.99
C PHE A 26 -12.35 -41.25 16.44
N ALA A 27 -12.38 -42.35 17.21
CA ALA A 27 -12.03 -42.46 18.61
C ALA A 27 -10.51 -42.62 18.79
N LEU A 28 -10.06 -42.30 20.00
CA LEU A 28 -8.71 -42.48 20.55
C LEU A 28 -8.27 -43.96 20.66
N LEU A 29 -6.94 -44.14 20.72
CA LEU A 29 -6.06 -45.28 21.14
C LEU A 29 -5.04 -45.56 20.00
N GLY A 30 -3.72 -45.71 20.13
CA GLY A 30 -2.72 -45.74 21.20
C GLY A 30 -1.46 -46.48 20.68
N SER A 31 -0.28 -45.86 20.80
CA SER A 31 1.13 -46.37 20.87
C SER A 31 1.70 -47.45 19.91
N GLU A 32 2.77 -47.13 19.14
CA GLU A 32 4.19 -47.50 19.38
C GLU A 32 5.11 -47.42 18.12
N ILE A 33 6.24 -46.71 18.31
CA ILE A 33 7.65 -46.89 17.88
C ILE A 33 7.99 -47.73 16.62
N GLY A 34 8.85 -47.13 15.77
CA GLY A 34 9.75 -47.85 14.85
C GLY A 34 10.78 -46.92 14.22
N SER A 35 12.00 -46.89 14.77
CA SER A 35 13.17 -46.24 14.17
C SER A 35 13.80 -47.17 13.12
N ALA A 36 14.40 -46.58 12.07
CA ALA A 36 15.33 -47.29 11.19
C ALA A 36 16.46 -46.35 10.78
N ALA A 37 17.68 -46.83 11.00
CA ALA A 37 18.96 -46.26 10.60
C ALA A 37 19.67 -47.23 9.64
N ALA A 38 20.62 -46.69 8.86
CA ALA A 38 21.76 -47.30 8.12
C ALA A 38 21.84 -46.63 6.73
N ASP A 39 22.89 -45.90 6.33
CA ASP A 39 24.35 -46.14 6.28
C ASP A 39 24.84 -46.89 5.01
N SER A 40 26.05 -46.49 4.59
CA SER A 40 26.90 -46.88 3.46
C SER A 40 26.46 -46.31 2.09
N GLY A 41 27.31 -45.64 1.30
CA GLY A 41 28.76 -45.64 1.24
C GLY A 41 29.16 -46.02 -0.18
N GLU A 42 29.86 -45.12 -0.89
CA GLU A 42 31.02 -45.39 -1.76
C GLU A 42 31.19 -44.39 -2.91
N THR A 43 32.44 -43.98 -3.01
CA THR A 43 33.13 -43.07 -3.92
C THR A 43 33.53 -43.75 -5.23
N SER A 44 33.69 -42.99 -6.32
CA SER A 44 34.80 -43.26 -7.26
C SER A 44 35.19 -42.02 -8.07
N ALA A 45 36.50 -41.87 -8.25
CA ALA A 45 37.23 -40.70 -8.72
C ALA A 45 37.41 -40.60 -10.24
N SER A 46 37.93 -39.44 -10.64
CA SER A 46 38.34 -38.97 -11.97
C SER A 46 39.50 -39.74 -12.62
N ALA A 47 39.59 -39.67 -13.96
CA ALA A 47 40.87 -39.76 -14.68
C ALA A 47 40.88 -38.85 -15.93
N SER A 48 42.00 -38.14 -16.09
CA SER A 48 42.38 -37.23 -17.17
C SER A 48 43.32 -37.89 -18.20
N ALA A 49 43.26 -37.52 -19.49
CA ALA A 49 44.43 -37.52 -20.37
C ALA A 49 44.24 -36.66 -21.65
N SER A 50 45.26 -35.86 -21.92
CA SER A 50 45.70 -35.10 -23.11
C SER A 50 45.88 -35.95 -24.38
N ALA A 51 46.09 -35.49 -25.61
CA ALA A 51 46.02 -34.21 -26.33
C ALA A 51 46.02 -34.58 -27.83
N ASP A 52 45.22 -33.91 -28.67
CA ASP A 52 45.50 -33.80 -30.11
C ASP A 52 44.81 -32.54 -30.63
N GLY A 53 45.64 -31.57 -31.02
CA GLY A 53 45.27 -30.18 -31.23
C GLY A 53 45.23 -29.78 -32.71
N ALA A 54 44.52 -28.69 -32.94
CA ALA A 54 44.52 -27.83 -34.12
C ALA A 54 43.55 -28.12 -35.30
N ALA A 55 43.19 -29.36 -35.66
CA ALA A 55 42.27 -29.57 -36.80
C ALA A 55 40.77 -29.64 -36.41
N GLY A 56 40.44 -30.00 -35.16
CA GLY A 56 39.06 -30.16 -34.70
C GLY A 56 38.38 -28.89 -34.14
N ALA A 57 39.14 -27.81 -33.93
CA ALA A 57 38.65 -26.58 -33.31
C ALA A 57 37.82 -25.72 -34.29
N SER A 58 38.24 -25.61 -35.55
CA SER A 58 37.52 -24.85 -36.59
C SER A 58 36.18 -25.51 -36.95
N ALA A 59 36.13 -26.83 -37.13
CA ALA A 59 34.88 -27.54 -37.43
C ALA A 59 33.87 -27.53 -36.25
N LYS A 60 34.34 -27.45 -35.00
CA LYS A 60 33.47 -27.29 -33.81
C LYS A 60 32.98 -25.85 -33.63
N ALA A 61 33.78 -24.84 -33.98
CA ALA A 61 33.37 -23.44 -33.95
C ALA A 61 32.24 -23.19 -34.97
N ASP A 62 32.45 -23.61 -36.22
CA ASP A 62 31.47 -23.53 -37.31
C ASP A 62 30.15 -24.25 -37.00
N ARG A 63 30.21 -25.40 -36.32
CA ARG A 63 29.02 -26.15 -35.92
C ARG A 63 28.27 -25.46 -34.76
N ARG A 64 28.98 -24.81 -33.84
CA ARG A 64 28.38 -24.06 -32.73
C ARG A 64 27.69 -22.80 -33.24
N GLU A 65 28.30 -22.11 -34.19
CA GLU A 65 27.73 -20.92 -34.83
C GLU A 65 26.44 -21.27 -35.60
N ARG A 66 26.46 -22.32 -36.43
CA ARG A 66 25.25 -22.80 -37.13
C ARG A 66 24.15 -23.30 -36.19
N ILE A 67 24.50 -23.85 -35.02
CA ILE A 67 23.52 -24.25 -34.00
C ILE A 67 22.95 -23.01 -33.27
N ALA A 68 23.78 -22.00 -33.00
CA ALA A 68 23.36 -20.74 -32.41
C ALA A 68 22.42 -19.99 -33.35
N GLU A 69 22.75 -19.88 -34.64
CA GLU A 69 21.89 -19.26 -35.66
C GLU A 69 20.54 -19.97 -35.81
N ARG A 70 20.53 -21.31 -35.85
CA ARG A 70 19.29 -22.09 -35.91
C ARG A 70 18.43 -21.92 -34.66
N ARG A 71 19.04 -21.79 -33.47
CA ARG A 71 18.32 -21.49 -32.23
C ARG A 71 17.75 -20.08 -32.24
N SER A 72 18.52 -19.09 -32.70
CA SER A 72 18.07 -17.70 -32.84
C SER A 72 16.96 -17.54 -33.88
N ALA A 73 16.99 -18.31 -34.97
CA ALA A 73 15.93 -18.33 -35.97
C ALA A 73 14.66 -19.02 -35.45
N ALA A 74 14.81 -20.15 -34.73
CA ALA A 74 13.68 -20.83 -34.09
C ALA A 74 13.04 -19.99 -32.97
N GLN A 75 13.84 -19.22 -32.23
CA GLN A 75 13.37 -18.29 -31.21
C GLN A 75 12.60 -17.12 -31.84
N ARG A 76 13.12 -16.52 -32.92
CA ARG A 76 12.44 -15.44 -33.66
C ARG A 76 11.10 -15.89 -34.23
N ALA A 77 11.06 -17.06 -34.88
CA ALA A 77 9.82 -17.63 -35.41
C ALA A 77 8.81 -18.01 -34.32
N ARG A 78 9.26 -18.24 -33.08
CA ARG A 78 8.39 -18.50 -31.93
C ARG A 78 7.80 -17.20 -31.38
N ASN A 79 8.62 -16.16 -31.24
CA ASN A 79 8.20 -14.83 -30.76
C ASN A 79 7.16 -14.19 -31.71
N GLU A 80 7.35 -14.32 -33.03
CA GLU A 80 6.41 -13.85 -34.05
C GLU A 80 5.06 -14.59 -34.02
N ARG A 81 5.03 -15.84 -33.54
CA ARG A 81 3.79 -16.64 -33.43
C ARG A 81 3.01 -16.41 -32.16
N THR A 82 3.67 -16.00 -31.07
CA THR A 82 3.01 -15.85 -29.76
C THR A 82 2.69 -14.41 -29.40
N GLY A 83 3.23 -13.40 -30.11
CA GLY A 83 2.99 -11.99 -29.77
C GLY A 83 3.46 -11.62 -28.36
N VAL A 84 4.36 -12.42 -27.79
CA VAL A 84 4.92 -12.24 -26.45
C VAL A 84 6.38 -11.89 -26.63
N ASP A 85 6.73 -10.66 -26.30
CA ASP A 85 8.10 -10.21 -26.21
C ASP A 85 8.89 -11.14 -25.28
N ALA A 86 9.97 -11.70 -25.80
CA ALA A 86 10.85 -12.60 -25.06
C ALA A 86 11.82 -11.78 -24.19
N GLU A 87 11.28 -11.02 -23.24
CA GLU A 87 12.04 -10.47 -22.13
C GLU A 87 11.09 -10.16 -20.98
N SER A 88 10.89 -11.17 -20.13
CA SER A 88 10.31 -10.99 -18.81
C SER A 88 11.32 -11.55 -17.80
N PRO A 89 11.99 -10.67 -17.01
CA PRO A 89 13.09 -11.05 -16.13
C PRO A 89 12.63 -12.07 -15.08
N ALA A 90 13.57 -12.77 -14.46
CA ALA A 90 13.28 -13.75 -13.40
C ALA A 90 12.41 -13.18 -12.25
N GLU A 91 12.43 -11.86 -12.07
CA GLU A 91 11.63 -11.11 -11.10
C GLU A 91 10.13 -11.18 -11.37
N ASP A 92 9.69 -11.06 -12.62
CA ASP A 92 8.27 -11.15 -12.99
C ASP A 92 7.73 -12.59 -12.80
N ARG A 93 8.58 -13.60 -13.03
CA ARG A 93 8.25 -14.99 -12.66
C ARG A 93 8.17 -15.21 -11.15
N ALA A 94 8.96 -14.50 -10.35
CA ALA A 94 8.91 -14.59 -8.89
C ALA A 94 7.68 -13.89 -8.34
N ALA A 95 7.35 -12.70 -8.84
CA ALA A 95 6.15 -11.95 -8.49
C ALA A 95 4.88 -12.76 -8.78
N ARG A 96 4.74 -13.32 -9.99
CA ARG A 96 3.59 -14.19 -10.35
C ARG A 96 3.47 -15.44 -9.48
N ARG A 97 4.59 -15.99 -9.01
CA ARG A 97 4.57 -17.13 -8.07
C ARG A 97 4.10 -16.71 -6.68
N ALA A 98 4.56 -15.56 -6.18
CA ALA A 98 4.14 -15.01 -4.90
C ALA A 98 2.63 -14.71 -4.91
N GLU A 99 2.13 -14.09 -5.98
CA GLU A 99 0.70 -13.81 -6.18
C GLU A 99 -0.13 -15.10 -6.19
N ALA A 100 0.26 -16.08 -7.00
CA ALA A 100 -0.43 -17.38 -7.05
C ALA A 100 -0.41 -18.13 -5.70
N GLN A 101 0.64 -17.94 -4.90
CA GLN A 101 0.74 -18.51 -3.57
C GLN A 101 -0.19 -17.80 -2.57
N GLN A 102 -0.29 -16.47 -2.65
CA GLN A 102 -1.21 -15.67 -1.85
C GLN A 102 -2.66 -16.06 -2.16
N GLU A 103 -3.05 -16.12 -3.43
CA GLU A 103 -4.40 -16.52 -3.79
C GLU A 103 -4.78 -17.93 -3.27
N ARG A 104 -3.81 -18.87 -3.25
CA ARG A 104 -4.02 -20.20 -2.66
C ARG A 104 -4.25 -20.11 -1.16
N ALA A 105 -3.50 -19.26 -0.47
CA ALA A 105 -3.70 -18.99 0.95
C ALA A 105 -5.09 -18.39 1.20
N ASP A 106 -5.52 -17.40 0.42
CA ASP A 106 -6.82 -16.74 0.57
C ASP A 106 -7.99 -17.70 0.32
N ARG A 107 -7.88 -18.54 -0.72
CA ARG A 107 -8.88 -19.60 -0.98
C ARG A 107 -8.96 -20.61 0.15
N ALA A 108 -7.82 -21.01 0.71
CA ALA A 108 -7.77 -21.91 1.86
C ALA A 108 -8.39 -21.25 3.10
N ALA A 109 -8.03 -20.00 3.40
CA ALA A 109 -8.56 -19.21 4.51
C ALA A 109 -10.09 -19.12 4.46
N LYS A 110 -10.63 -18.68 3.32
CA LYS A 110 -12.09 -18.62 3.10
C LYS A 110 -12.77 -19.96 3.34
N LYS A 111 -12.17 -21.05 2.87
CA LYS A 111 -12.74 -22.40 3.06
C LYS A 111 -12.70 -22.83 4.53
N ILE A 112 -11.65 -22.46 5.26
CA ILE A 112 -11.54 -22.71 6.70
C ILE A 112 -12.62 -21.92 7.44
N ASP A 113 -12.80 -20.64 7.13
CA ASP A 113 -13.83 -19.79 7.73
C ASP A 113 -15.24 -20.36 7.50
N GLU A 114 -15.54 -20.80 6.29
CA GLU A 114 -16.81 -21.48 5.97
C GLU A 114 -17.02 -22.76 6.80
N LEU A 115 -15.95 -23.56 6.99
CA LEU A 115 -16.01 -24.79 7.78
C LEU A 115 -16.23 -24.50 9.27
N VAL A 116 -15.53 -23.50 9.81
CA VAL A 116 -15.62 -23.06 11.21
C VAL A 116 -17.01 -22.48 11.47
N ALA A 117 -17.46 -21.52 10.66
CA ALA A 117 -18.79 -20.92 10.78
C ALA A 117 -19.89 -22.00 10.69
N GLY A 118 -19.77 -22.95 9.78
CA GLY A 118 -20.70 -24.08 9.67
C GLY A 118 -20.66 -25.03 10.87
N ALA A 119 -19.51 -25.18 11.55
CA ALA A 119 -19.41 -25.94 12.79
C ALA A 119 -20.03 -25.19 13.97
N GLU A 120 -19.80 -23.88 14.09
CA GLU A 120 -20.36 -23.02 15.13
C GLU A 120 -21.89 -22.94 15.03
N ALA A 121 -22.44 -22.71 13.84
CA ALA A 121 -23.89 -22.72 13.63
C ALA A 121 -24.54 -24.05 14.08
N ARG A 122 -23.87 -25.18 13.84
CA ARG A 122 -24.32 -26.50 14.32
C ARG A 122 -24.18 -26.66 15.82
N ILE A 123 -23.20 -26.01 16.46
CA ILE A 123 -23.06 -26.01 17.93
C ILE A 123 -24.16 -25.17 18.56
N ASP A 124 -24.47 -24.02 17.97
CA ASP A 124 -25.51 -23.12 18.48
C ASP A 124 -26.91 -23.72 18.40
N ALA A 125 -27.22 -24.39 17.29
CA ALA A 125 -28.48 -25.10 17.11
C ALA A 125 -28.66 -26.33 18.04
N ARG A 126 -27.62 -26.80 18.73
CA ARG A 126 -27.73 -27.94 19.65
C ARG A 126 -28.44 -27.56 20.94
N THR A 127 -29.38 -28.39 21.34
CA THR A 127 -29.93 -28.40 22.71
C THR A 127 -28.90 -29.01 23.67
N ALA A 128 -28.01 -28.16 24.19
CA ALA A 128 -26.96 -28.52 25.15
C ALA A 128 -26.68 -27.32 26.06
N SER A 129 -26.08 -27.57 27.24
CA SER A 129 -25.66 -26.49 28.15
C SER A 129 -24.56 -25.62 27.54
N ASP A 130 -24.45 -24.37 27.99
CA ASP A 130 -23.43 -23.42 27.51
C ASP A 130 -22.01 -23.94 27.72
N THR A 131 -21.74 -24.58 28.87
CA THR A 131 -20.46 -25.25 29.13
C THR A 131 -20.15 -26.32 28.08
N ARG A 132 -21.16 -27.09 27.64
CA ARG A 132 -20.96 -28.11 26.62
C ARG A 132 -20.73 -27.49 25.25
N LYS A 133 -21.43 -26.40 24.91
CA LYS A 133 -21.20 -25.65 23.67
C LYS A 133 -19.78 -25.07 23.63
N ALA A 134 -19.31 -24.47 24.74
CA ALA A 134 -17.94 -23.98 24.87
C ALA A 134 -16.90 -25.10 24.64
N GLN A 135 -17.06 -26.26 25.29
CA GLN A 135 -16.17 -27.41 25.07
C GLN A 135 -16.15 -27.90 23.61
N LEU A 136 -17.27 -27.80 22.89
CA LEU A 136 -17.33 -28.16 21.47
C LEU A 136 -16.59 -27.13 20.61
N ARG A 137 -16.73 -25.84 20.90
CA ARG A 137 -15.96 -24.77 20.24
C ARG A 137 -14.46 -24.97 20.43
N ASP A 138 -14.02 -25.28 21.65
CA ASP A 138 -12.61 -25.58 21.92
C ASP A 138 -12.08 -26.77 21.10
N ARG A 139 -12.93 -27.77 20.82
CA ARG A 139 -12.55 -28.91 19.97
C ARG A 139 -12.42 -28.49 18.52
N VAL A 140 -13.34 -27.68 18.02
CA VAL A 140 -13.27 -27.12 16.65
C VAL A 140 -11.99 -26.30 16.49
N ALA A 141 -11.71 -25.38 17.43
CA ALA A 141 -10.49 -24.58 17.42
C ALA A 141 -9.21 -25.44 17.45
N ARG A 142 -9.18 -26.50 18.27
CA ARG A 142 -8.05 -27.44 18.27
C ARG A 142 -7.86 -28.15 16.93
N VAL A 143 -8.94 -28.60 16.28
CA VAL A 143 -8.87 -29.24 14.96
C VAL A 143 -8.36 -28.25 13.92
N GLN A 144 -8.88 -27.03 13.91
CA GLN A 144 -8.43 -25.94 13.05
C GLN A 144 -6.92 -25.71 13.22
N ARG A 145 -6.45 -25.44 14.44
CA ARG A 145 -5.02 -25.21 14.74
C ARG A 145 -4.09 -26.39 14.44
N THR A 146 -4.61 -27.62 14.43
CA THR A 146 -3.79 -28.82 14.20
C THR A 146 -3.66 -29.18 12.73
N PHE A 147 -4.71 -28.95 11.93
CA PHE A 147 -4.79 -29.46 10.55
C PHE A 147 -5.00 -28.37 9.51
N PHE A 148 -5.41 -27.18 9.92
CA PHE A 148 -5.78 -26.07 9.06
C PHE A 148 -5.14 -24.76 9.54
N ASN A 149 -4.02 -24.85 10.27
CA ASN A 149 -3.34 -23.69 10.80
C ASN A 149 -2.95 -22.76 9.66
N GLN A 150 -3.28 -21.50 9.80
CA GLN A 150 -2.96 -20.44 8.87
C GLN A 150 -1.62 -19.83 9.30
N ALA A 151 -0.91 -19.22 8.37
CA ALA A 151 0.29 -18.47 8.72
C ALA A 151 -0.12 -17.10 9.28
N PRO A 152 0.65 -16.52 10.20
CA PRO A 152 0.39 -15.17 10.65
C PRO A 152 0.59 -14.19 9.50
N THR A 153 -0.18 -13.11 9.47
CA THR A 153 0.09 -11.96 8.62
C THR A 153 0.94 -10.96 9.38
N VAL A 154 1.78 -10.22 8.65
CA VAL A 154 2.55 -9.11 9.19
C VAL A 154 2.15 -7.88 8.40
N ALA A 155 1.82 -6.80 9.10
CA ALA A 155 1.62 -5.49 8.51
C ALA A 155 2.89 -4.70 8.80
N PRO A 156 3.91 -4.73 7.92
CA PRO A 156 5.21 -4.15 8.22
C PRO A 156 5.08 -2.71 8.70
N VAL A 157 5.58 -2.44 9.90
CA VAL A 157 5.52 -1.09 10.47
C VAL A 157 6.49 -0.20 9.73
N GLN A 158 5.92 0.87 9.22
CA GLN A 158 6.60 1.94 8.52
C GLN A 158 6.93 3.01 9.54
N VAL A 159 8.19 3.10 9.93
CA VAL A 159 8.60 3.89 11.10
C VAL A 159 9.19 5.21 10.63
N SER A 160 8.66 6.31 11.14
CA SER A 160 9.37 7.58 11.10
C SER A 160 10.18 7.73 12.38
N GLY A 161 11.43 8.13 12.23
CA GLY A 161 12.32 8.45 13.34
C GLY A 161 12.36 9.94 13.63
N VAL A 162 12.66 10.27 14.87
CA VAL A 162 13.23 11.57 15.22
C VAL A 162 14.54 11.72 14.45
N VAL A 163 14.87 12.94 14.01
CA VAL A 163 16.08 13.27 13.25
C VAL A 163 17.37 12.80 13.96
N ASP A 164 17.31 12.59 15.28
CA ASP A 164 18.38 12.02 16.09
C ASP A 164 17.85 10.99 17.11
N GLY A 165 18.53 9.84 17.22
CA GLY A 165 18.32 8.84 18.28
C GLY A 165 17.66 7.53 17.84
N PRO A 166 17.52 6.57 18.78
CA PRO A 166 16.95 5.27 18.48
C PRO A 166 15.44 5.35 18.23
N ILE A 167 14.99 4.65 17.20
CA ILE A 167 13.59 4.48 16.82
C ILE A 167 13.09 3.18 17.46
N THR A 168 12.01 3.25 18.23
CA THR A 168 11.38 2.06 18.82
C THR A 168 10.02 1.79 18.20
N GLY A 169 9.61 0.52 18.17
CA GLY A 169 8.29 0.15 17.69
C GLY A 169 8.01 -1.34 17.83
N THR A 170 6.96 -1.81 17.15
CA THR A 170 6.58 -3.23 17.13
C THR A 170 6.31 -3.65 15.70
N VAL A 171 6.74 -4.84 15.28
CA VAL A 171 6.52 -5.34 13.92
C VAL A 171 5.03 -5.47 13.57
N GLY A 172 4.17 -5.82 14.53
CA GLY A 172 2.72 -5.94 14.34
C GLY A 172 2.33 -7.11 13.42
N GLY A 173 1.64 -8.11 13.97
CA GLY A 173 1.16 -9.24 13.18
C GLY A 173 -0.09 -9.85 13.79
N VAL A 174 -0.88 -10.50 12.94
CA VAL A 174 -2.14 -11.13 13.30
C VAL A 174 -2.07 -12.59 12.90
N ASP A 175 -2.37 -13.48 13.84
CA ASP A 175 -2.53 -14.89 13.55
C ASP A 175 -4.03 -15.21 13.47
N PRO A 176 -4.54 -15.71 12.32
CA PRO A 176 -5.97 -16.02 12.17
C PRO A 176 -6.50 -17.07 13.15
N ASP A 177 -5.63 -17.94 13.68
CA ASP A 177 -5.99 -18.97 14.65
C ASP A 177 -5.81 -18.50 16.10
N GLY A 178 -5.40 -17.24 16.31
CA GLY A 178 -5.15 -16.62 17.61
C GLY A 178 -3.89 -17.16 18.31
N ASP A 179 -2.96 -17.76 17.56
CA ASP A 179 -1.69 -18.22 18.11
C ASP A 179 -0.71 -17.08 18.36
N ARG A 180 0.16 -17.26 19.36
CA ARG A 180 1.24 -16.32 19.63
C ARG A 180 2.24 -16.32 18.48
N ILE A 181 2.62 -15.14 18.02
CA ILE A 181 3.62 -14.95 16.97
C ILE A 181 5.01 -14.73 17.59
N VAL A 182 6.04 -15.29 16.97
CA VAL A 182 7.45 -15.09 17.30
C VAL A 182 8.17 -14.49 16.11
N TYR A 183 8.95 -13.43 16.37
CA TYR A 183 9.65 -12.67 15.34
C TYR A 183 11.17 -12.89 15.35
N ARG A 184 11.80 -12.76 14.17
CA ARG A 184 13.26 -12.76 13.98
C ARG A 184 13.66 -11.86 12.82
N VAL A 185 14.84 -11.27 12.92
CA VAL A 185 15.47 -10.57 11.79
C VAL A 185 16.00 -11.60 10.81
N ALA A 186 15.53 -11.54 9.57
CA ALA A 186 16.02 -12.34 8.45
C ALA A 186 17.17 -11.64 7.71
N LYS A 187 17.11 -10.31 7.62
CA LYS A 187 18.16 -9.46 7.03
C LYS A 187 18.22 -8.14 7.78
N GLY A 188 19.42 -7.72 8.17
CA GLY A 188 19.64 -6.45 8.86
C GLY A 188 19.49 -5.23 7.92
N PRO A 189 19.37 -4.03 8.51
CA PRO A 189 19.41 -2.77 7.78
C PRO A 189 20.76 -2.50 7.13
N ALA A 190 20.79 -1.58 6.17
CA ALA A 190 22.01 -1.16 5.48
C ALA A 190 22.67 0.07 6.13
N ALA A 191 21.89 0.95 6.76
CA ALA A 191 22.37 2.25 7.25
C ALA A 191 22.31 2.41 8.78
N GLY A 192 21.80 1.41 9.50
CA GLY A 192 21.75 1.39 10.95
C GLY A 192 21.85 -0.03 11.52
N GLU A 193 21.50 -0.17 12.79
CA GLU A 193 21.44 -1.45 13.49
C GLU A 193 20.03 -1.69 14.05
N VAL A 194 19.56 -2.93 14.06
CA VAL A 194 18.26 -3.29 14.64
C VAL A 194 18.40 -4.39 15.68
N THR A 195 17.80 -4.17 16.85
CA THR A 195 17.56 -5.20 17.86
C THR A 195 16.06 -5.50 17.88
N LEU A 196 15.68 -6.74 17.51
CA LEU A 196 14.29 -7.20 17.50
C LEU A 196 14.08 -8.29 18.57
N ASN A 197 13.15 -8.05 19.47
CA ASN A 197 12.70 -9.00 20.46
C ASN A 197 11.71 -10.01 19.86
N ARG A 198 11.57 -11.17 20.50
CA ARG A 198 10.71 -12.26 20.03
C ARG A 198 9.22 -11.91 20.02
N ASP A 199 8.80 -10.95 20.84
CA ASP A 199 7.42 -10.44 20.89
C ASP A 199 7.11 -9.43 19.77
N GLY A 200 8.12 -9.08 18.96
CA GLY A 200 7.99 -8.14 17.86
C GLY A 200 8.38 -6.70 18.22
N THR A 201 8.66 -6.39 19.49
CA THR A 201 9.21 -5.07 19.86
C THR A 201 10.63 -4.92 19.32
N TYR A 202 10.99 -3.75 18.81
CA TYR A 202 12.33 -3.50 18.29
C TYR A 202 12.85 -2.11 18.66
N THR A 203 14.17 -2.00 18.59
CA THR A 203 14.93 -0.74 18.60
C THR A 203 15.81 -0.71 17.36
N TYR A 204 15.61 0.28 16.50
CA TYR A 204 16.50 0.62 15.39
C TYR A 204 17.35 1.81 15.80
N THR A 205 18.67 1.70 15.64
CA THR A 205 19.61 2.80 15.86
C THR A 205 20.14 3.24 14.50
N PRO A 206 19.74 4.43 14.01
CA PRO A 206 20.28 4.98 12.79
C PRO A 206 21.80 5.16 12.89
N GLY A 207 22.52 5.00 11.77
CA GLY A 207 23.90 5.47 11.66
C GLY A 207 23.98 6.98 11.87
N ALA A 208 25.14 7.47 12.31
CA ALA A 208 25.32 8.89 12.58
C ALA A 208 25.04 9.74 11.32
N GLY A 209 24.14 10.72 11.45
CA GLY A 209 23.73 11.62 10.35
C GLY A 209 22.88 10.96 9.26
N PHE A 210 22.35 9.76 9.51
CA PHE A 210 21.51 9.08 8.53
C PHE A 210 20.23 9.87 8.22
N THR A 211 20.02 10.10 6.93
CA THR A 211 18.75 10.57 6.35
C THR A 211 18.45 9.74 5.12
N GLY A 212 17.18 9.44 4.88
CA GLY A 212 16.71 8.61 3.78
C GLY A 212 15.89 7.41 4.23
N VAL A 213 15.99 6.35 3.44
CA VAL A 213 15.22 5.11 3.59
C VAL A 213 16.15 3.96 3.95
N ASP A 214 15.80 3.19 4.97
CA ASP A 214 16.47 1.95 5.34
C ASP A 214 15.45 0.82 5.50
N THR A 215 15.89 -0.43 5.43
CA THR A 215 14.97 -1.59 5.50
C THR A 215 15.63 -2.75 6.19
N PHE A 216 14.94 -3.36 7.14
CA PHE A 216 15.29 -4.67 7.67
C PHE A 216 14.16 -5.67 7.43
N VAL A 217 14.53 -6.91 7.15
CA VAL A 217 13.56 -7.97 6.82
C VAL A 217 13.28 -8.78 8.08
N VAL A 218 12.01 -8.98 8.39
CA VAL A 218 11.55 -9.77 9.53
C VAL A 218 10.85 -11.03 9.06
N THR A 219 10.98 -12.09 9.86
CA THR A 219 10.19 -13.31 9.75
C THR A 219 9.27 -13.43 10.96
N ALA A 220 8.00 -13.72 10.72
CA ALA A 220 7.00 -14.00 11.72
C ALA A 220 6.58 -15.46 11.63
N ARG A 221 6.48 -16.12 12.79
CA ARG A 221 6.06 -17.51 12.90
C ARG A 221 5.10 -17.69 14.06
N ASP A 222 3.94 -18.30 13.82
CA ASP A 222 3.05 -18.74 14.88
C ASP A 222 3.61 -19.96 15.63
N VAL A 223 3.20 -20.14 16.88
CA VAL A 223 3.58 -21.31 17.69
C VAL A 223 2.75 -22.56 17.39
N GLY A 224 1.77 -22.45 16.49
CA GLY A 224 0.89 -23.52 16.06
C GLY A 224 1.59 -24.54 15.16
N SER A 225 0.79 -25.49 14.65
CA SER A 225 1.31 -26.51 13.75
C SER A 225 1.55 -25.89 12.37
N ASN A 226 2.63 -26.25 11.69
CA ASN A 226 2.84 -25.77 10.31
C ASN A 226 2.06 -26.61 9.27
N ILE A 227 0.86 -27.07 9.63
CA ILE A 227 0.04 -27.95 8.80
C ILE A 227 -1.21 -27.19 8.37
N ASN A 228 -1.43 -27.13 7.06
CA ASN A 228 -2.68 -26.71 6.49
C ASN A 228 -3.08 -27.67 5.36
N LEU A 229 -4.10 -28.51 5.59
CA LEU A 229 -4.53 -29.51 4.62
C LEU A 229 -5.15 -28.89 3.36
N LEU A 230 -5.57 -27.63 3.40
CA LEU A 230 -6.06 -26.88 2.23
C LEU A 230 -4.94 -26.06 1.55
N ASN A 231 -3.78 -25.95 2.19
CA ASN A 231 -2.58 -25.30 1.65
C ASN A 231 -1.30 -26.02 2.13
N VAL A 232 -1.11 -27.25 1.66
CA VAL A 232 -0.05 -28.17 2.14
C VAL A 232 1.38 -27.69 1.86
N PHE A 233 1.54 -26.69 1.01
CA PHE A 233 2.83 -26.07 0.68
C PHE A 233 2.97 -24.65 1.25
N ARG A 234 2.17 -24.28 2.26
CA ARG A 234 2.32 -22.97 2.92
C ARG A 234 3.73 -22.81 3.49
N PRO A 235 4.32 -21.61 3.40
CA PRO A 235 5.50 -21.29 4.19
C PRO A 235 5.21 -21.41 5.69
N GLY A 236 6.19 -21.86 6.46
CA GLY A 236 6.12 -21.89 7.93
C GLY A 236 6.48 -20.57 8.61
N VAL A 237 6.79 -19.55 7.80
CA VAL A 237 7.08 -18.19 8.24
C VAL A 237 6.50 -17.22 7.23
N THR A 238 6.05 -16.07 7.72
CA THR A 238 5.71 -14.92 6.89
C THR A 238 6.89 -13.96 6.90
N VAL A 239 7.28 -13.47 5.73
CA VAL A 239 8.40 -12.54 5.55
C VAL A 239 7.83 -11.16 5.26
N ALA A 240 8.37 -10.13 5.90
CA ALA A 240 7.96 -8.75 5.66
C ALA A 240 9.15 -7.80 5.77
N ASP A 241 9.10 -6.71 5.01
CA ASP A 241 10.10 -5.64 5.02
C ASP A 241 9.67 -4.54 5.98
N SER A 242 10.44 -4.28 7.03
CA SER A 242 10.22 -3.15 7.94
C SER A 242 10.98 -1.94 7.43
N LEU A 243 10.23 -0.92 6.96
CA LEU A 243 10.78 0.28 6.34
C LEU A 243 11.03 1.37 7.40
N ILE A 244 12.21 1.97 7.34
CA ILE A 244 12.58 3.15 8.11
C ILE A 244 12.60 4.33 7.15
N ASN A 245 11.89 5.40 7.52
CA ASN A 245 11.91 6.69 6.84
C ASN A 245 12.41 7.77 7.81
N GLN A 246 13.56 8.38 7.54
CA GLN A 246 14.12 9.45 8.38
C GLN A 246 14.54 10.61 7.49
N GLY A 247 13.76 11.69 7.44
CA GLY A 247 14.00 12.78 6.48
C GLY A 247 14.00 12.29 5.03
N ALA A 248 13.25 11.22 4.74
CA ALA A 248 13.23 10.60 3.42
C ALA A 248 12.48 11.43 2.38
N VAL A 249 11.55 12.28 2.82
CA VAL A 249 10.88 13.26 1.97
C VAL A 249 11.37 14.63 2.39
N THR A 250 11.81 15.43 1.43
CA THR A 250 12.35 16.78 1.62
C THR A 250 11.71 17.73 0.62
N PHE A 251 11.74 19.03 0.90
CA PHE A 251 11.22 20.07 0.01
C PHE A 251 12.33 21.04 -0.40
N ASP A 252 12.40 21.36 -1.69
CA ASP A 252 13.20 22.43 -2.28
C ASP A 252 12.27 23.56 -2.75
N PHE A 253 12.14 24.60 -1.92
CA PHE A 253 11.31 25.76 -2.21
C PHE A 253 12.10 26.82 -2.98
N ARG A 254 11.76 26.99 -4.26
CA ARG A 254 12.35 27.96 -5.19
C ARG A 254 11.47 29.19 -5.25
N TYR A 255 11.87 30.25 -4.57
CA TYR A 255 11.10 31.50 -4.49
C TYR A 255 11.35 32.36 -5.72
N GLU A 256 10.26 32.73 -6.39
CA GLU A 256 10.26 33.44 -7.67
C GLU A 256 9.68 34.86 -7.52
N GLU A 257 8.68 35.23 -8.33
CA GLU A 257 8.01 36.52 -8.27
C GLU A 257 7.36 36.74 -6.90
N GLY A 258 7.53 37.93 -6.33
CA GLY A 258 6.98 38.29 -5.01
C GLY A 258 7.70 37.64 -3.83
N ALA A 259 8.90 37.09 -4.04
CA ALA A 259 9.72 36.48 -2.99
C ALA A 259 10.00 37.39 -1.79
N GLU A 260 9.98 38.72 -1.96
CA GLU A 260 10.12 39.71 -0.89
C GLU A 260 8.99 39.65 0.15
N ASN A 261 7.80 39.18 -0.25
CA ASN A 261 6.67 39.01 0.66
C ASN A 261 6.81 37.73 1.51
N TRP A 262 7.62 36.77 1.08
CA TRP A 262 7.97 35.59 1.85
C TRP A 262 9.07 35.92 2.85
N THR A 263 8.69 36.55 3.97
CA THR A 263 9.60 36.89 5.07
C THR A 263 10.28 35.65 5.67
N PRO A 264 11.42 35.77 6.36
CA PRO A 264 12.08 34.64 7.01
C PRO A 264 11.14 33.81 7.90
N ASP A 265 10.25 34.45 8.65
CA ASP A 265 9.27 33.78 9.52
C ASP A 265 8.25 32.95 8.72
N ARG A 266 7.78 33.47 7.58
CA ARG A 266 6.86 32.76 6.67
C ARG A 266 7.53 31.57 6.00
N ARG A 267 8.78 31.73 5.55
CA ARG A 267 9.57 30.63 4.99
C ARG A 267 9.82 29.54 6.03
N ALA A 268 10.13 29.92 7.26
CA ALA A 268 10.27 28.98 8.37
C ALA A 268 8.94 28.28 8.69
N ALA A 269 7.80 28.99 8.62
CA ALA A 269 6.48 28.40 8.81
C ALA A 269 6.12 27.40 7.69
N LEU A 270 6.42 27.73 6.42
CA LEU A 270 6.24 26.83 5.28
C LEU A 270 7.07 25.55 5.45
N ASN A 271 8.35 25.67 5.85
CA ASN A 271 9.20 24.52 6.13
C ASN A 271 8.63 23.62 7.24
N ARG A 272 8.13 24.20 8.34
CA ARG A 272 7.48 23.43 9.42
C ARG A 272 6.23 22.68 8.93
N VAL A 273 5.40 23.31 8.10
CA VAL A 273 4.23 22.65 7.52
C VAL A 273 4.66 21.47 6.65
N ALA A 274 5.66 21.69 5.79
CA ALA A 274 6.22 20.67 4.93
C ALA A 274 6.73 19.47 5.74
N GLU A 275 7.53 19.71 6.79
CA GLU A 275 8.02 18.70 7.74
C GLU A 275 6.86 17.92 8.36
N ASN A 276 5.84 18.60 8.90
CA ASN A 276 4.67 17.96 9.51
C ASN A 276 3.92 17.05 8.53
N ILE A 277 3.77 17.44 7.27
CA ILE A 277 3.11 16.60 6.25
C ILE A 277 3.95 15.36 5.96
N THR A 278 5.29 15.49 5.89
CA THR A 278 6.16 14.32 5.64
C THR A 278 6.08 13.27 6.73
N GLU A 279 5.70 13.62 7.96
CA GLU A 279 5.53 12.65 9.05
C GLU A 279 4.46 11.59 8.74
N TYR A 280 3.47 11.92 7.91
CA TYR A 280 2.44 10.99 7.47
C TYR A 280 2.94 10.05 6.37
N LEU A 281 3.90 10.50 5.55
CA LEU A 281 4.30 9.82 4.32
C LEU A 281 5.37 8.76 4.58
N ARG A 282 5.33 7.69 3.77
CA ARG A 282 6.35 6.65 3.73
C ARG A 282 6.73 6.38 2.29
N VAL A 283 8.02 6.49 2.00
CA VAL A 283 8.58 6.31 0.68
C VAL A 283 9.61 5.19 0.68
N THR A 284 9.72 4.47 -0.44
CA THR A 284 10.67 3.38 -0.62
C THR A 284 12.03 3.84 -1.12
N ALA A 285 12.14 5.11 -1.51
CA ALA A 285 13.37 5.78 -1.88
C ALA A 285 13.32 7.24 -1.39
N PRO A 286 14.46 7.88 -1.06
CA PRO A 286 14.48 9.29 -0.74
C PRO A 286 13.94 10.15 -1.89
N VAL A 287 13.16 11.17 -1.56
CA VAL A 287 12.51 12.08 -2.52
C VAL A 287 12.74 13.52 -2.08
N THR A 288 13.08 14.38 -3.03
CA THR A 288 13.07 15.84 -2.88
C THR A 288 12.01 16.41 -3.79
N LEU A 289 11.02 17.07 -3.20
CA LEU A 289 9.93 17.75 -3.89
C LEU A 289 10.32 19.19 -4.18
N VAL A 290 10.41 19.55 -5.45
CA VAL A 290 10.76 20.88 -5.91
C VAL A 290 9.49 21.69 -6.13
N TYR A 291 9.37 22.83 -5.47
CA TYR A 291 8.22 23.73 -5.63
C TYR A 291 8.66 25.12 -6.06
N ARG A 292 8.00 25.68 -7.08
CA ARG A 292 8.03 27.12 -7.34
C ARG A 292 7.13 27.83 -6.36
N ILE A 293 7.63 28.90 -5.74
CA ILE A 293 6.91 29.69 -4.75
C ILE A 293 6.74 31.11 -5.26
N ALA A 294 5.49 31.52 -5.46
CA ALA A 294 5.14 32.87 -5.89
C ALA A 294 4.41 33.64 -4.77
N GLY A 295 4.49 34.97 -4.81
CA GLY A 295 3.79 35.87 -3.91
C GLY A 295 3.07 36.98 -4.68
N ALA A 296 1.79 37.17 -4.42
CA ALA A 296 1.01 38.31 -4.86
C ALA A 296 0.63 39.17 -3.64
N ASN A 297 0.22 40.41 -3.88
CA ASN A 297 -0.35 41.28 -2.84
C ASN A 297 -1.42 42.16 -3.47
N ASP A 298 -2.48 41.52 -3.98
CA ASP A 298 -3.58 42.19 -4.66
C ASP A 298 -4.89 41.99 -3.90
N PRO A 299 -5.44 43.03 -3.24
CA PRO A 299 -6.71 42.94 -2.52
C PRO A 299 -7.94 42.87 -3.44
N LEU A 300 -7.78 43.05 -4.77
CA LEU A 300 -8.86 42.91 -5.74
C LEU A 300 -9.08 41.46 -6.18
N ASP A 301 -8.07 40.62 -5.99
CA ASP A 301 -8.19 39.18 -6.19
C ASP A 301 -9.01 38.53 -5.07
N THR A 302 -9.65 37.40 -5.41
CA THR A 302 -10.54 36.67 -4.50
C THR A 302 -9.93 35.36 -3.97
N TRP A 303 -8.73 35.00 -4.45
CA TRP A 303 -8.02 33.80 -4.03
C TRP A 303 -7.01 34.14 -2.93
N LEU A 304 -6.88 33.22 -1.97
CA LEU A 304 -6.03 33.38 -0.79
C LEU A 304 -4.65 32.76 -1.00
N ALA A 305 -4.66 31.50 -1.42
CA ALA A 305 -3.50 30.69 -1.73
C ALA A 305 -3.94 29.59 -2.70
N ASP A 306 -2.98 29.01 -3.41
CA ASP A 306 -3.17 27.81 -4.22
C ASP A 306 -1.90 26.96 -4.20
N ALA A 307 -2.05 25.65 -4.32
CA ALA A 307 -0.94 24.79 -4.70
C ALA A 307 -1.38 23.71 -5.69
N ASP A 308 -0.53 23.49 -6.69
CA ASP A 308 -0.82 22.62 -7.81
C ASP A 308 0.36 21.71 -8.17
N SER A 309 0.07 20.70 -8.98
CA SER A 309 1.04 19.84 -9.63
C SER A 309 0.39 19.24 -10.88
N ASP A 310 1.10 19.30 -12.01
CA ASP A 310 0.59 18.78 -13.28
C ASP A 310 0.33 17.27 -13.21
N LEU A 311 -0.61 16.78 -14.03
CA LEU A 311 -0.76 15.34 -14.25
C LEU A 311 0.42 14.80 -15.06
N VAL A 312 0.89 13.59 -14.73
CA VAL A 312 2.01 12.95 -15.45
C VAL A 312 1.71 12.61 -16.92
N SER A 313 0.44 12.67 -17.33
CA SER A 313 0.04 12.50 -18.72
C SER A 313 -1.26 13.25 -19.02
N GLN A 314 -1.39 13.68 -20.28
CA GLN A 314 -2.61 14.26 -20.84
C GLN A 314 -3.40 13.26 -21.69
N ASP A 315 -2.89 12.04 -21.86
CA ASP A 315 -3.62 10.98 -22.56
C ASP A 315 -4.89 10.61 -21.80
N PRO A 316 -5.93 10.10 -22.48
CA PRO A 316 -7.12 9.64 -21.77
C PRO A 316 -6.85 8.54 -20.76
N GLY A 317 -7.19 8.79 -19.50
CA GLY A 317 -6.91 7.89 -18.39
C GLY A 317 -6.99 8.59 -17.03
N PHE A 318 -6.69 7.84 -15.98
CA PHE A 318 -6.55 8.37 -14.63
C PHE A 318 -5.06 8.46 -14.29
N TRP A 319 -4.59 9.68 -14.06
CA TRP A 319 -3.17 9.96 -13.90
C TRP A 319 -2.88 10.60 -12.56
N ARG A 320 -1.69 10.28 -12.04
CA ARG A 320 -1.18 10.92 -10.83
C ARG A 320 -0.73 12.34 -11.14
N THR A 321 -0.71 13.19 -10.14
CA THR A 321 0.10 14.42 -10.23
C THR A 321 1.59 14.05 -10.26
N VAL A 322 2.45 14.96 -10.72
CA VAL A 322 3.91 14.77 -10.69
C VAL A 322 4.40 14.55 -9.26
N VAL A 323 3.95 15.38 -8.30
CA VAL A 323 4.28 15.23 -6.88
C VAL A 323 3.84 13.87 -6.35
N GLN A 324 2.60 13.46 -6.66
CA GLN A 324 2.08 12.16 -6.25
C GLN A 324 2.91 11.00 -6.82
N ASN A 325 3.26 11.07 -8.11
CA ASN A 325 4.04 10.02 -8.73
C ASN A 325 5.46 9.94 -8.15
N LYS A 326 6.09 11.08 -7.88
CA LYS A 326 7.42 11.14 -7.30
C LYS A 326 7.46 10.56 -5.89
N ILE A 327 6.47 10.84 -5.06
CA ILE A 327 6.36 10.25 -3.71
C ILE A 327 6.12 8.74 -3.79
N ILE A 328 5.15 8.30 -4.61
CA ILE A 328 4.71 6.90 -4.61
C ILE A 328 5.70 5.98 -5.34
N ALA A 329 6.21 6.42 -6.49
CA ALA A 329 7.08 5.61 -7.34
C ALA A 329 8.57 5.87 -7.10
N GLY A 330 8.94 6.97 -6.44
CA GLY A 330 10.32 7.43 -6.36
C GLY A 330 10.88 7.87 -7.73
N VAL A 331 10.01 8.16 -8.70
CA VAL A 331 10.37 8.50 -10.07
C VAL A 331 10.02 9.96 -10.36
N ASP A 332 11.02 10.72 -10.76
CA ASP A 332 10.85 12.06 -11.30
C ASP A 332 10.27 11.97 -12.72
N SER A 333 9.10 12.56 -12.93
CA SER A 333 8.33 12.44 -14.19
C SER A 333 8.44 13.66 -15.10
N ASN A 334 8.98 14.77 -14.59
CA ASN A 334 9.08 16.06 -15.26
C ASN A 334 10.53 16.57 -15.34
N GLY A 335 11.50 15.84 -14.78
CA GLY A 335 12.93 16.13 -14.94
C GLY A 335 13.39 17.28 -14.06
N ASP A 336 14.03 18.29 -14.65
CA ASP A 336 14.56 19.44 -13.88
C ASP A 336 13.49 20.50 -13.54
N GLU A 337 12.28 20.36 -14.10
CA GLU A 337 11.13 21.21 -13.82
C GLU A 337 10.67 21.07 -12.36
N ALA A 338 10.00 22.10 -11.84
CA ALA A 338 9.42 22.00 -10.51
C ALA A 338 8.25 21.00 -10.50
N ASP A 339 8.19 20.18 -9.45
CA ASP A 339 7.15 19.16 -9.26
C ASP A 339 5.77 19.79 -9.02
N GLY A 340 5.74 20.96 -8.38
CA GLY A 340 4.53 21.72 -8.12
C GLY A 340 4.77 23.21 -7.96
N ARG A 341 3.69 23.95 -7.72
CA ARG A 341 3.68 25.38 -7.44
C ARG A 341 2.90 25.66 -6.18
N ILE A 342 3.34 26.66 -5.42
CA ILE A 342 2.52 27.32 -4.39
C ILE A 342 2.49 28.80 -4.74
N ALA A 343 1.32 29.41 -4.73
CA ALA A 343 1.24 30.86 -4.67
C ALA A 343 0.38 31.33 -3.51
N TRP A 344 0.66 32.56 -3.11
CA TRP A 344 0.07 33.16 -1.93
C TRP A 344 -0.28 34.60 -2.18
N ASN A 345 -1.49 35.02 -1.82
CA ASN A 345 -1.90 36.40 -1.86
C ASN A 345 -1.79 37.06 -0.47
N PHE A 346 -0.75 37.89 -0.30
CA PHE A 346 -0.44 38.58 0.95
C PHE A 346 -1.37 39.77 1.26
N ALA A 347 -2.33 40.08 0.38
CA ALA A 347 -3.37 41.05 0.68
C ALA A 347 -4.33 40.56 1.79
N PHE A 348 -4.36 39.25 2.03
CA PHE A 348 -5.11 38.63 3.10
C PHE A 348 -4.20 38.40 4.32
N PRO A 349 -4.52 38.98 5.48
CA PRO A 349 -3.68 38.89 6.67
C PRO A 349 -3.74 37.47 7.26
N THR A 350 -2.57 36.93 7.64
CA THR A 350 -2.46 35.58 8.20
C THR A 350 -1.46 35.50 9.34
N ALA A 351 -1.78 34.70 10.35
CA ALA A 351 -0.92 34.39 11.48
C ALA A 351 -0.09 33.12 11.21
N VAL A 352 1.22 33.19 11.46
CA VAL A 352 2.22 32.12 11.23
C VAL A 352 2.54 31.27 12.49
N GLY A 353 1.84 31.52 13.59
CA GLY A 353 2.02 30.84 14.88
C GLY A 353 0.76 30.11 15.36
N ASP A 354 0.76 29.68 16.63
CA ASP A 354 -0.37 28.93 17.23
C ASP A 354 -1.50 29.82 17.76
N VAL A 355 -1.29 31.12 17.72
CA VAL A 355 -2.28 32.11 18.12
C VAL A 355 -2.78 32.80 16.84
N VAL A 356 -4.05 32.57 16.52
CA VAL A 356 -4.77 33.20 15.42
C VAL A 356 -5.87 34.04 16.04
N THR A 357 -5.88 35.35 15.79
CA THR A 357 -6.79 36.30 16.43
C THR A 357 -7.16 37.43 15.47
N GLY A 358 -8.26 38.13 15.75
CA GLY A 358 -8.67 39.29 14.95
C GLY A 358 -9.04 38.88 13.52
N GLU A 359 -8.47 39.57 12.55
CA GLU A 359 -8.75 39.39 11.12
C GLU A 359 -7.80 38.38 10.44
N ASP A 360 -6.88 37.78 11.18
CA ASP A 360 -5.90 36.85 10.61
C ASP A 360 -6.54 35.50 10.25
N TYR A 361 -6.17 34.96 9.09
CA TYR A 361 -6.35 33.53 8.80
C TYR A 361 -5.17 32.69 9.32
N ASP A 362 -5.41 31.40 9.51
CA ASP A 362 -4.39 30.44 9.93
C ASP A 362 -3.48 30.03 8.76
N PHE A 363 -2.28 30.60 8.68
CA PHE A 363 -1.30 30.30 7.63
C PHE A 363 -0.99 28.80 7.53
N THR A 364 -0.78 28.14 8.67
CA THR A 364 -0.36 26.73 8.71
C THR A 364 -1.46 25.82 8.18
N SER A 365 -2.72 26.09 8.56
CA SER A 365 -3.86 25.29 8.09
C SER A 365 -4.07 25.45 6.58
N ILE A 366 -3.95 26.69 6.05
CA ILE A 366 -4.10 26.95 4.62
C ILE A 366 -2.99 26.28 3.81
N VAL A 367 -1.72 26.46 4.17
CA VAL A 367 -0.62 25.81 3.42
C VAL A 367 -0.76 24.29 3.44
N MET A 368 -1.17 23.73 4.57
CA MET A 368 -1.39 22.29 4.67
C MET A 368 -2.53 21.83 3.77
N HIS A 369 -3.62 22.61 3.69
CA HIS A 369 -4.73 22.38 2.77
C HIS A 369 -4.29 22.43 1.31
N GLU A 370 -3.65 23.51 0.89
CA GLU A 370 -3.24 23.70 -0.50
C GLU A 370 -2.29 22.59 -0.97
N LEU A 371 -1.31 22.22 -0.13
CA LEU A 371 -0.38 21.12 -0.46
C LEU A 371 -1.09 19.77 -0.68
N MET A 372 -2.28 19.54 -0.13
CA MET A 372 -3.01 18.30 -0.42
C MET A 372 -3.55 18.26 -1.86
N HIS A 373 -3.80 19.41 -2.49
CA HIS A 373 -4.19 19.46 -3.89
C HIS A 373 -3.05 19.04 -4.80
N SER A 374 -1.82 19.51 -4.56
CA SER A 374 -0.65 19.03 -5.31
C SER A 374 -0.36 17.55 -5.04
N PHE A 375 -0.79 17.01 -3.90
CA PHE A 375 -0.73 15.58 -3.56
C PHE A 375 -1.87 14.76 -4.20
N GLY A 376 -2.69 15.38 -5.05
CA GLY A 376 -3.67 14.68 -5.87
C GLY A 376 -5.05 14.55 -5.25
N ILE A 377 -5.37 15.23 -4.14
CA ILE A 377 -6.76 15.51 -3.76
C ILE A 377 -7.27 16.62 -4.69
N LEU A 378 -7.50 16.25 -5.95
CA LEU A 378 -7.66 17.19 -7.06
C LEU A 378 -8.71 16.65 -8.03
N GLY A 379 -9.89 17.27 -8.07
CA GLY A 379 -10.85 17.04 -9.15
C GLY A 379 -10.49 17.88 -10.36
N VAL A 380 -10.45 17.27 -11.56
CA VAL A 380 -10.22 18.03 -12.82
C VAL A 380 -11.47 18.14 -13.70
N ALA A 381 -12.62 17.74 -13.18
CA ALA A 381 -13.91 17.99 -13.81
C ALA A 381 -14.16 19.50 -13.95
N GLY A 382 -14.64 19.91 -15.13
CA GLY A 382 -15.18 21.24 -15.36
C GLY A 382 -16.67 21.30 -15.04
N PRO A 383 -17.32 22.46 -15.31
CA PRO A 383 -18.76 22.61 -15.09
C PRO A 383 -19.60 21.62 -15.91
N PRO A 384 -20.89 21.42 -15.55
CA PRO A 384 -21.84 20.65 -16.34
C PRO A 384 -21.80 21.01 -17.83
N GLY A 385 -21.80 19.98 -18.69
CA GLY A 385 -21.76 20.13 -20.14
C GLY A 385 -20.37 20.33 -20.76
N THR A 386 -19.30 20.51 -19.99
CA THR A 386 -17.94 20.69 -20.55
C THR A 386 -17.05 19.45 -20.50
N ASN A 387 -17.53 18.35 -19.89
CA ASN A 387 -16.74 17.15 -19.62
C ASN A 387 -16.89 16.05 -20.69
N THR A 388 -17.44 16.38 -21.86
CA THR A 388 -17.97 15.39 -22.83
C THR A 388 -16.89 14.61 -23.57
N ASP A 389 -15.66 15.11 -23.63
CA ASP A 389 -14.58 14.48 -24.34
C ASP A 389 -13.90 13.40 -23.49
N ARG A 390 -13.40 12.37 -24.18
CA ARG A 390 -12.50 11.40 -23.58
C ARG A 390 -11.20 12.14 -23.20
N ARG A 391 -10.93 12.28 -21.91
CA ARG A 391 -9.87 13.17 -21.38
C ARG A 391 -9.00 12.51 -20.32
N SER A 392 -7.92 13.19 -19.95
CA SER A 392 -7.17 12.89 -18.74
C SER A 392 -7.95 13.35 -17.50
N TRP A 393 -7.95 12.47 -16.51
CA TRP A 393 -8.54 12.65 -15.19
C TRP A 393 -7.46 12.45 -14.14
N SER A 394 -7.65 12.98 -12.93
CA SER A 394 -6.77 12.65 -11.82
C SER A 394 -7.08 11.25 -11.28
N VAL A 395 -6.16 10.64 -10.53
CA VAL A 395 -6.49 9.41 -9.77
C VAL A 395 -7.64 9.65 -8.79
N TRP A 396 -7.79 10.86 -8.24
CA TRP A 396 -8.92 11.23 -7.39
C TRP A 396 -10.26 11.08 -8.10
N ASP A 397 -10.35 11.55 -9.35
CA ASP A 397 -11.58 11.45 -10.15
C ASP A 397 -12.00 10.00 -10.42
N SER A 398 -11.06 9.05 -10.43
CA SER A 398 -11.38 7.61 -10.58
C SER A 398 -12.27 7.07 -9.45
N PHE A 399 -12.28 7.74 -8.31
CA PHE A 399 -13.11 7.42 -7.15
C PHE A 399 -14.38 8.27 -7.07
N MET A 400 -14.68 9.11 -8.05
CA MET A 400 -15.95 9.85 -8.09
C MET A 400 -17.12 8.90 -8.33
N VAL A 401 -17.99 8.83 -7.32
CA VAL A 401 -19.17 7.97 -7.30
C VAL A 401 -20.41 8.73 -6.86
N SER A 402 -21.57 8.17 -7.17
CA SER A 402 -22.83 8.57 -6.54
C SER A 402 -22.88 8.10 -5.07
N ALA A 403 -23.88 8.55 -4.31
CA ALA A 403 -24.05 8.16 -2.90
C ALA A 403 -24.21 6.64 -2.68
N ASP A 404 -24.59 5.88 -3.71
CA ASP A 404 -24.69 4.41 -3.67
C ASP A 404 -23.40 3.67 -4.09
N GLY A 405 -22.34 4.41 -4.45
CA GLY A 405 -21.07 3.85 -4.89
C GLY A 405 -20.95 3.60 -6.39
N THR A 406 -21.96 3.95 -7.20
CA THR A 406 -21.89 3.84 -8.66
C THR A 406 -20.92 4.88 -9.24
N SER A 407 -19.95 4.45 -10.05
CA SER A 407 -18.98 5.34 -10.70
C SER A 407 -19.66 6.34 -11.65
N LEU A 408 -19.20 7.59 -11.60
CA LEU A 408 -19.73 8.69 -12.41
C LEU A 408 -18.96 8.90 -13.71
N ILE A 409 -17.79 8.27 -13.86
CA ILE A 409 -16.93 8.31 -15.05
C ILE A 409 -16.96 6.94 -15.71
N GLN A 410 -17.11 6.90 -17.03
CA GLN A 410 -17.17 5.64 -17.76
C GLN A 410 -15.78 5.00 -17.91
N THR A 411 -15.75 3.70 -18.19
CA THR A 411 -14.49 2.93 -18.35
C THR A 411 -13.65 3.37 -19.54
N ASP A 412 -14.22 4.09 -20.50
CA ASP A 412 -13.55 4.74 -21.62
C ASP A 412 -13.16 6.20 -21.34
N PHE A 413 -13.23 6.62 -20.07
CA PHE A 413 -12.80 7.93 -19.55
C PHE A 413 -13.64 9.12 -20.04
N THR A 414 -14.89 8.87 -20.40
CA THR A 414 -15.88 9.90 -20.73
C THR A 414 -16.76 10.21 -19.52
N TRP A 415 -17.18 11.47 -19.40
CA TRP A 415 -18.20 11.89 -18.45
C TRP A 415 -19.58 11.87 -19.14
N PRO A 416 -20.51 11.00 -18.73
CA PRO A 416 -21.82 10.94 -19.36
C PRO A 416 -22.67 12.14 -18.90
N ALA A 417 -23.46 12.72 -19.80
CA ALA A 417 -24.33 13.87 -19.48
C ALA A 417 -25.33 13.56 -18.34
N SER A 418 -25.65 12.29 -18.09
CA SER A 418 -26.45 11.88 -16.93
C SER A 418 -25.76 12.10 -15.58
N SER A 419 -24.43 12.25 -15.55
CA SER A 419 -23.63 12.54 -14.36
C SER A 419 -23.57 14.04 -14.03
N ASP A 420 -23.88 14.93 -14.98
CA ASP A 420 -23.84 16.39 -14.77
C ASP A 420 -24.63 16.90 -13.55
N PRO A 421 -25.83 16.39 -13.25
CA PRO A 421 -26.58 16.84 -12.07
C PRO A 421 -25.82 16.64 -10.74
N TYR A 422 -24.94 15.62 -10.65
CA TYR A 422 -24.16 15.37 -9.44
C TYR A 422 -23.10 16.45 -9.18
N LEU A 423 -22.54 17.08 -10.22
CA LEU A 423 -21.64 18.23 -10.10
C LEU A 423 -22.32 19.42 -9.43
N LEU A 424 -23.65 19.50 -9.51
CA LEU A 424 -24.47 20.54 -8.89
C LEU A 424 -25.18 20.10 -7.60
N GLY A 425 -24.72 19.02 -6.97
CA GLY A 425 -25.26 18.52 -5.72
C GLY A 425 -26.61 17.79 -5.84
N ALA A 426 -27.14 17.60 -7.05
CA ALA A 426 -28.36 16.83 -7.25
C ALA A 426 -28.11 15.34 -6.95
N ALA A 427 -29.18 14.60 -6.62
CA ALA A 427 -29.13 13.16 -6.34
C ALA A 427 -28.09 12.74 -5.25
N GLY A 428 -27.82 13.63 -4.29
CA GLY A 428 -26.85 13.39 -3.22
C GLY A 428 -25.44 13.87 -3.53
N GLY A 429 -25.23 14.53 -4.67
CA GLY A 429 -23.97 15.16 -5.05
C GLY A 429 -22.83 14.20 -5.34
N LEU A 430 -21.63 14.76 -5.47
CA LEU A 430 -20.40 13.99 -5.65
C LEU A 430 -20.00 13.31 -4.35
N ASN A 431 -19.50 12.08 -4.45
CA ASN A 431 -18.92 11.34 -3.34
C ASN A 431 -17.61 10.70 -3.78
N PHE A 432 -16.69 10.51 -2.83
CA PHE A 432 -15.44 9.78 -3.01
C PHE A 432 -15.61 8.34 -2.51
N GLY A 433 -15.43 7.37 -3.40
CA GLY A 433 -15.73 5.96 -3.21
C GLY A 433 -14.52 5.07 -2.90
N GLY A 434 -13.37 5.65 -2.54
CA GLY A 434 -12.18 4.88 -2.17
C GLY A 434 -12.40 3.98 -0.96
N ALA A 435 -11.92 2.74 -1.01
CA ALA A 435 -12.24 1.72 -0.01
C ALA A 435 -11.74 2.07 1.40
N ASN A 436 -10.58 2.71 1.52
CA ASN A 436 -10.01 3.11 2.81
C ASN A 436 -10.77 4.31 3.40
N ALA A 437 -11.09 5.32 2.58
CA ALA A 437 -11.89 6.46 2.97
C ALA A 437 -13.31 6.04 3.38
N VAL A 438 -13.93 5.15 2.59
CA VAL A 438 -15.23 4.54 2.90
C VAL A 438 -15.18 3.73 4.19
N ALA A 439 -14.10 2.98 4.45
CA ALA A 439 -13.95 2.26 5.71
C ALA A 439 -13.84 3.22 6.92
N ALA A 440 -13.16 4.36 6.75
CA ALA A 440 -13.03 5.37 7.79
C ALA A 440 -14.34 6.13 8.07
N TYR A 441 -15.13 6.44 7.03
CA TYR A 441 -16.37 7.19 7.16
C TYR A 441 -17.63 6.32 7.35
N GLY A 442 -17.59 5.08 6.87
CA GLY A 442 -18.69 4.10 6.88
C GLY A 442 -19.53 4.05 5.59
N ARG A 443 -19.29 4.94 4.62
CA ARG A 443 -19.99 5.04 3.33
C ARG A 443 -19.18 5.91 2.34
N PRO A 444 -19.57 6.07 1.07
CA PRO A 444 -18.94 7.07 0.18
C PRO A 444 -18.89 8.46 0.83
N VAL A 445 -17.74 9.12 0.71
CA VAL A 445 -17.42 10.37 1.44
C VAL A 445 -17.96 11.57 0.65
N PRO A 446 -18.82 12.43 1.21
CA PRO A 446 -19.37 13.57 0.49
C PRO A 446 -18.31 14.58 0.04
N VAL A 447 -18.32 14.88 -1.25
CA VAL A 447 -17.44 15.85 -1.91
C VAL A 447 -18.25 17.10 -2.23
N TYR A 448 -17.63 18.27 -2.05
CA TYR A 448 -18.24 19.56 -2.28
C TYR A 448 -18.75 19.68 -3.72
N SER A 449 -20.07 19.76 -3.83
CA SER A 449 -20.82 19.87 -5.08
C SER A 449 -21.98 20.86 -4.87
N PRO A 450 -21.70 22.17 -4.89
CA PRO A 450 -22.69 23.21 -4.65
C PRO A 450 -23.75 23.26 -5.76
N THR A 451 -24.89 23.90 -5.51
CA THR A 451 -25.96 24.06 -6.52
C THR A 451 -25.57 24.93 -7.70
N THR A 452 -24.51 25.72 -7.54
CA THR A 452 -23.89 26.54 -8.59
C THR A 452 -22.43 26.13 -8.65
N TRP A 453 -21.95 25.77 -9.85
CA TRP A 453 -20.55 25.41 -10.05
C TRP A 453 -19.61 26.49 -9.49
N ALA A 454 -18.71 26.07 -8.60
CA ALA A 454 -17.64 26.88 -8.06
C ALA A 454 -16.32 26.36 -8.64
N GLU A 455 -15.75 27.14 -9.57
CA GLU A 455 -14.48 26.83 -10.24
C GLU A 455 -13.36 26.66 -9.21
N GLY A 456 -12.48 25.68 -9.41
CA GLY A 456 -11.40 25.34 -8.48
C GLY A 456 -11.84 24.66 -7.19
N SER A 457 -13.11 24.76 -6.79
CA SER A 457 -13.60 24.15 -5.56
C SER A 457 -14.45 22.88 -5.76
N SER A 458 -15.35 22.91 -6.73
CA SER A 458 -16.32 21.83 -6.93
C SER A 458 -15.61 20.54 -7.33
N GLY A 459 -15.86 19.45 -6.62
CA GLY A 459 -15.22 18.16 -6.90
C GLY A 459 -13.83 17.96 -6.28
N SER A 460 -13.19 19.00 -5.72
CA SER A 460 -11.83 18.93 -5.17
C SER A 460 -11.75 19.03 -3.64
N HIS A 461 -12.89 19.18 -2.96
CA HIS A 461 -12.95 19.41 -1.53
C HIS A 461 -13.99 18.52 -0.85
N LEU A 462 -13.86 18.35 0.46
CA LEU A 462 -14.87 17.72 1.30
C LEU A 462 -16.05 18.68 1.56
N ASP A 463 -17.25 18.11 1.62
CA ASP A 463 -18.48 18.88 1.73
C ASP A 463 -18.64 19.51 3.13
N THR A 464 -18.63 20.84 3.19
CA THR A 464 -18.79 21.59 4.45
C THR A 464 -20.23 21.61 4.96
N LYS A 465 -21.22 21.06 4.26
CA LYS A 465 -22.54 20.82 4.87
C LYS A 465 -22.51 19.56 5.74
N THR A 466 -21.69 18.59 5.36
CA THR A 466 -21.48 17.33 6.06
C THR A 466 -20.45 17.45 7.18
N PHE A 467 -19.31 18.07 6.88
CA PHE A 467 -18.16 18.16 7.78
C PHE A 467 -18.12 19.55 8.42
N THR A 468 -18.69 19.69 9.62
CA THR A 468 -18.84 20.98 10.32
C THR A 468 -18.45 20.89 11.80
N GLY A 469 -18.24 22.04 12.43
CA GLY A 469 -17.97 22.13 13.87
C GLY A 469 -16.71 21.34 14.26
N ASP A 470 -16.86 20.40 15.19
CA ASP A 470 -15.77 19.54 15.64
C ASP A 470 -15.37 18.47 14.59
N ASN A 471 -16.25 18.22 13.61
CA ASN A 471 -16.02 17.30 12.49
C ASN A 471 -15.55 18.04 11.22
N PHE A 472 -15.05 19.26 11.36
CA PHE A 472 -14.44 20.00 10.26
C PHE A 472 -13.14 19.32 9.85
N GLN A 473 -12.95 19.10 8.55
CA GLN A 473 -11.75 18.44 8.01
C GLN A 473 -10.76 19.47 7.50
N LEU A 474 -9.50 19.07 7.28
CA LEU A 474 -8.51 19.94 6.64
C LEU A 474 -8.98 20.31 5.23
N MET A 475 -9.44 19.33 4.43
CA MET A 475 -9.83 19.46 3.03
C MET A 475 -11.26 19.93 2.80
N ASN A 476 -11.89 20.52 3.81
CA ASN A 476 -13.15 21.22 3.63
C ASN A 476 -13.00 22.38 2.62
N HIS A 477 -14.01 22.64 1.79
CA HIS A 477 -13.93 23.71 0.78
C HIS A 477 -13.75 25.12 1.35
N ALA A 478 -14.12 25.30 2.62
CA ALA A 478 -13.90 26.52 3.36
C ALA A 478 -12.82 26.25 4.41
N ILE A 479 -12.06 27.27 4.75
CA ILE A 479 -11.19 27.29 5.93
C ILE A 479 -11.98 27.77 7.15
N LYS A 480 -11.47 27.49 8.36
CA LYS A 480 -12.00 28.15 9.56
C LYS A 480 -11.79 29.66 9.41
N GLY A 481 -12.82 30.45 9.73
CA GLY A 481 -12.84 31.88 9.45
C GLY A 481 -11.78 32.66 10.21
N GLN A 482 -11.65 33.96 9.92
CA GLN A 482 -10.70 34.85 10.58
C GLN A 482 -10.75 34.75 12.11
N GLY A 483 -9.58 34.81 12.75
CA GLY A 483 -9.44 34.73 14.20
C GLY A 483 -9.67 33.34 14.79
N GLN A 484 -9.67 32.29 13.96
CA GLN A 484 -9.84 30.90 14.40
C GLN A 484 -8.62 30.06 14.01
N LEU A 485 -8.21 29.18 14.92
CA LEU A 485 -7.22 28.15 14.62
C LEU A 485 -7.84 27.11 13.69
N GLY A 486 -7.20 26.87 12.54
CA GLY A 486 -7.64 25.90 11.54
C GLY A 486 -7.37 24.46 11.94
N VAL A 487 -7.75 23.52 11.07
CA VAL A 487 -7.37 22.12 11.22
C VAL A 487 -5.94 21.96 10.68
N ARG A 488 -5.05 21.35 11.46
CA ARG A 488 -3.62 21.19 11.13
C ARG A 488 -3.16 19.72 11.23
N VAL A 489 -4.10 18.79 11.18
CA VAL A 489 -3.88 17.34 11.22
C VAL A 489 -4.80 16.67 10.21
N LEU A 490 -4.34 15.58 9.61
CA LEU A 490 -5.19 14.78 8.72
C LEU A 490 -6.10 13.89 9.54
N SER A 491 -7.38 13.92 9.22
CA SER A 491 -8.38 13.03 9.80
C SER A 491 -8.21 11.58 9.32
N PRO A 492 -8.85 10.61 9.99
CA PRO A 492 -8.92 9.24 9.48
C PRO A 492 -9.50 9.15 8.05
N ILE A 493 -10.40 10.06 7.67
CA ILE A 493 -11.00 10.12 6.33
C ILE A 493 -9.95 10.54 5.30
N GLU A 494 -9.21 11.61 5.58
CA GLU A 494 -8.17 12.14 4.68
C GLU A 494 -6.97 11.20 4.57
N ILE A 495 -6.59 10.55 5.67
CA ILE A 495 -5.62 9.45 5.64
C ILE A 495 -6.13 8.30 4.78
N GLY A 496 -7.42 7.96 4.88
CA GLY A 496 -8.08 6.97 4.02
C GLY A 496 -8.00 7.36 2.53
N ILE A 497 -8.32 8.61 2.21
CA ILE A 497 -8.22 9.18 0.86
C ILE A 497 -6.79 9.03 0.32
N LEU A 498 -5.77 9.44 1.09
CA LEU A 498 -4.37 9.31 0.64
C LEU A 498 -3.99 7.84 0.37
N ARG A 499 -4.49 6.88 1.17
CA ARG A 499 -4.28 5.45 0.90
C ARG A 499 -4.94 5.00 -0.40
N ASP A 500 -6.16 5.46 -0.66
CA ASP A 500 -6.88 5.16 -1.90
C ASP A 500 -6.19 5.77 -3.12
N LEU A 501 -5.57 6.95 -2.96
CA LEU A 501 -4.70 7.58 -3.96
C LEU A 501 -3.34 6.86 -4.14
N GLY A 502 -3.08 5.81 -3.37
CA GLY A 502 -1.91 4.94 -3.50
C GLY A 502 -0.72 5.32 -2.62
N TYR A 503 -0.87 6.30 -1.72
CA TYR A 503 0.18 6.62 -0.76
C TYR A 503 0.28 5.57 0.34
N VAL A 504 1.51 5.31 0.79
CA VAL A 504 1.73 4.63 2.06
C VAL A 504 1.74 5.69 3.15
N VAL A 505 0.64 5.79 3.91
CA VAL A 505 0.48 6.76 4.99
C VAL A 505 0.22 6.13 6.34
N VAL A 506 0.81 6.73 7.38
CA VAL A 506 0.54 6.41 8.78
C VAL A 506 0.10 7.67 9.52
N ALA A 507 -0.71 7.49 10.56
CA ALA A 507 -0.98 8.59 11.49
C ALA A 507 0.32 8.86 12.28
N PRO A 508 0.74 10.13 12.45
CA PRO A 508 1.88 10.45 13.26
C PRO A 508 1.61 9.98 14.69
N VAL A 509 2.63 9.37 15.31
CA VAL A 509 2.58 9.05 16.72
C VAL A 509 2.65 10.39 17.44
N THR A 510 1.55 10.84 18.04
CA THR A 510 1.65 11.91 19.04
C THR A 510 2.64 11.44 20.09
N VAL A 511 3.84 12.00 20.08
CA VAL A 511 4.70 11.97 21.27
C VAL A 511 3.89 12.76 22.28
N THR A 512 3.19 12.06 23.16
CA THR A 512 2.67 12.67 24.38
C THR A 512 3.91 13.25 25.04
N ALA A 513 4.11 14.55 24.91
CA ALA A 513 5.13 15.25 25.66
C ALA A 513 4.86 14.89 27.12
N ALA A 514 5.76 14.10 27.69
CA ALA A 514 5.81 13.91 29.13
C ALA A 514 6.17 15.28 29.71
N LEU A 515 5.15 16.11 29.93
CA LEU A 515 5.21 17.24 30.82
C LEU A 515 5.18 16.65 32.24
N SER A 516 6.37 16.33 32.75
CA SER A 516 6.66 16.24 34.17
C SER A 516 7.45 17.46 34.61
#